data_AF-N8NZJ6-F1
#
_entry.id   AF-N8NZJ6-F1
#
_cell.length_a   1.000
_cell.length_b   1.000
_cell.length_c   1.000
_cell.angle_alpha   90.00
_cell.angle_beta   90.00
_cell.angle_gamma   90.00
#
_symmetry.space_group_name_H-M   'P 1'
#
loop_
_entity.id
_entity.type
_entity.pdbx_description
1 polymer ?
#
loop_
_entity_poly.entity_id
_entity_poly.type
_entity_poly.pdbx_seq_one_letter_code
_entity_poly.pdbx_strand_id
1 'polypeptide(L)'
;MANQTPDQLQQAHKQMQEALRNGSLRRDLQGRRSADSKQRGQADKEFNFDEFGRKIPKPTFLRPENIEKGENYDVERVLYTTLGQQKGDAPRKITREDIMAFKDNIDLLREQYSKGITIQNIVNLSHADDIDRANEQIHLVVPLSRKDSLVHLLTNAGPKSKVTNHHVEIEFSSFSSLVSSTSQNAVNQVKRWLSGGKIKFECDCERHTYWYRYMATIGGYGLGRKENGYPKLRNPLLSGVACKHVLRAVHWIQSPSGIEYLKKEVKKDRSKQLSVRKKQTDKQILAELDQQISGLNKETKGRIQPNIQKAEKEMIRRAAKVAKEHFAAQGKQAKQVQDAQDRSKYTEWRNSGIVTDEVYQELMRRFK
;
A
#
# COMPACT_ATOMS: atom_id res chain seq x y z
N MET A 1 -17.21 27.22 4.39
CA MET A 1 -17.99 26.06 3.90
C MET A 1 -18.49 26.39 2.50
N ALA A 2 -17.78 25.98 1.45
CA ALA A 2 -18.21 26.21 0.09
C ALA A 2 -19.13 25.06 -0.35
N ASN A 3 -20.42 25.33 -0.49
CA ASN A 3 -21.32 24.44 -1.20
C ASN A 3 -20.80 24.30 -2.64
N GLN A 4 -20.41 23.09 -3.03
CA GLN A 4 -19.99 22.79 -4.40
C GLN A 4 -21.15 23.06 -5.36
N THR A 5 -20.89 23.89 -6.35
CA THR A 5 -21.84 24.24 -7.40
C THR A 5 -22.18 22.99 -8.21
N PRO A 6 -23.47 22.65 -8.39
CA PRO A 6 -23.96 21.57 -9.29
C PRO A 6 -23.30 21.57 -10.68
N ASP A 7 -22.78 22.73 -11.10
CA ASP A 7 -22.12 22.98 -12.37
C ASP A 7 -20.83 22.16 -12.60
N GLN A 8 -19.97 22.00 -11.59
CA GLN A 8 -18.71 21.24 -11.74
C GLN A 8 -18.95 19.75 -11.97
N LEU A 9 -19.97 19.19 -11.31
CA LEU A 9 -20.40 17.82 -11.51
C LEU A 9 -20.96 17.61 -12.93
N GLN A 10 -21.85 18.51 -13.35
CA GLN A 10 -22.46 18.45 -14.67
C GLN A 10 -21.39 18.58 -15.78
N GLN A 11 -20.40 19.45 -15.58
CA GLN A 11 -19.27 19.59 -16.48
C GLN A 11 -18.43 18.31 -16.56
N ALA A 12 -18.04 17.74 -15.42
CA ALA A 12 -17.28 16.49 -15.37
C ALA A 12 -18.02 15.34 -16.06
N HIS A 13 -19.35 15.29 -15.89
CA HIS A 13 -20.18 14.31 -16.57
C HIS A 13 -20.20 14.49 -18.09
N LYS A 14 -20.46 15.71 -18.58
CA LYS A 14 -20.46 16.02 -20.02
C LYS A 14 -19.13 15.64 -20.66
N GLN A 15 -18.01 16.01 -20.03
CA GLN A 15 -16.67 15.65 -20.50
C GLN A 15 -16.46 14.14 -20.58
N MET A 16 -16.94 13.38 -19.59
CA MET A 16 -16.85 11.92 -19.61
C MET A 16 -17.73 11.29 -20.69
N GLN A 17 -18.94 11.81 -20.91
CA GLN A 17 -19.82 11.34 -21.98
C GLN A 17 -19.21 11.60 -23.37
N GLU A 18 -18.66 12.80 -23.58
CA GLU A 18 -17.97 13.15 -24.83
C GLU A 18 -16.73 12.28 -25.06
N ALA A 19 -15.91 12.08 -24.02
CA ALA A 19 -14.73 11.23 -24.11
C ALA A 19 -15.08 9.77 -24.46
N LEU A 20 -16.22 9.26 -23.97
CA LEU A 20 -16.76 7.95 -24.31
C LEU A 20 -17.21 7.88 -25.76
N ARG A 21 -18.00 8.87 -26.23
CA ARG A 21 -18.46 8.96 -27.63
C ARG A 21 -17.29 9.00 -28.61
N ASN A 22 -16.21 9.69 -28.24
CA ASN A 22 -15.01 9.83 -29.07
C ASN A 22 -14.07 8.60 -29.00
N GLY A 23 -14.42 7.57 -28.21
CA GLY A 23 -13.59 6.38 -28.02
C GLY A 23 -12.22 6.66 -27.40
N SER A 24 -12.05 7.82 -26.77
CA SER A 24 -10.76 8.31 -26.26
C SER A 24 -10.40 7.69 -24.90
N LEU A 25 -11.41 7.43 -24.06
CA LEU A 25 -11.26 6.88 -22.70
C LEU A 25 -10.42 5.61 -22.62
N ARG A 26 -10.49 4.74 -23.64
CA ARG A 26 -9.76 3.45 -23.65
C ARG A 26 -8.37 3.56 -24.27
N ARG A 27 -8.17 4.48 -25.23
CA ARG A 27 -6.89 4.66 -25.95
C ARG A 27 -5.87 5.44 -25.12
N ASP A 28 -6.36 6.39 -24.33
CA ASP A 28 -5.55 7.32 -23.55
C ASP A 28 -4.62 6.60 -22.54
N LEU A 29 -5.13 5.63 -21.79
CA LEU A 29 -4.34 4.88 -20.81
C LEU A 29 -3.09 4.20 -21.40
N GLN A 30 -3.20 3.62 -22.59
CA GLN A 30 -2.06 2.93 -23.21
C GLN A 30 -0.97 3.93 -23.65
N GLY A 31 -1.38 5.09 -24.15
CA GLY A 31 -0.48 6.21 -24.44
C GLY A 31 0.24 6.69 -23.18
N ARG A 32 -0.50 6.89 -22.08
CA ARG A 32 0.06 7.32 -20.79
C ARG A 32 1.08 6.34 -20.22
N ARG A 33 0.80 5.03 -20.27
CA ARG A 33 1.75 3.98 -19.84
C ARG A 33 3.02 3.96 -20.67
N SER A 34 2.88 4.12 -21.98
CA SER A 34 4.03 4.20 -22.89
C SER A 34 4.91 5.42 -22.58
N ALA A 35 4.29 6.59 -22.35
CA ALA A 35 5.00 7.80 -21.96
C ALA A 35 5.75 7.64 -20.63
N ASP A 36 5.09 7.08 -19.60
CA ASP A 36 5.70 6.81 -18.29
C ASP A 36 6.88 5.82 -18.41
N SER A 37 6.76 4.79 -19.26
CA SER A 37 7.85 3.87 -19.54
C SER A 37 9.03 4.53 -20.24
N LYS A 38 8.79 5.45 -21.19
CA LYS A 38 9.85 6.20 -21.88
C LYS A 38 10.56 7.16 -20.94
N GLN A 39 9.81 7.91 -20.13
CA GLN A 39 10.36 8.82 -19.13
C GLN A 39 11.25 8.09 -18.14
N ARG A 40 10.85 6.88 -17.71
CA ARG A 40 11.72 6.02 -16.89
C ARG A 40 12.95 5.54 -17.65
N GLY A 41 12.82 5.11 -18.90
CA GLY A 41 13.98 4.74 -19.71
C GLY A 41 15.01 5.88 -19.82
N GLN A 42 14.56 7.13 -19.79
CA GLN A 42 15.42 8.31 -19.71
C GLN A 42 16.00 8.52 -18.31
N ALA A 43 15.17 8.50 -17.26
CA ALA A 43 15.62 8.67 -15.88
C ALA A 43 16.58 7.55 -15.41
N ASP A 44 16.34 6.30 -15.81
CA ASP A 44 17.23 5.17 -15.54
C ASP A 44 18.55 5.34 -16.33
N LYS A 45 18.53 5.96 -17.51
CA LYS A 45 19.76 6.31 -18.23
C LYS A 45 20.53 7.41 -17.49
N GLU A 46 19.87 8.51 -17.10
CA GLU A 46 20.49 9.60 -16.33
C GLU A 46 21.00 9.15 -14.95
N PHE A 47 20.31 8.19 -14.31
CA PHE A 47 20.72 7.68 -13.00
C PHE A 47 21.88 6.69 -13.09
N ASN A 48 21.87 5.83 -14.11
CA ASN A 48 22.88 4.78 -14.24
C ASN A 48 24.05 5.19 -15.13
N PHE A 49 23.99 6.29 -15.87
CA PHE A 49 25.01 6.69 -16.83
C PHE A 49 25.29 8.20 -16.78
N ASP A 50 26.57 8.58 -16.85
CA ASP A 50 27.00 9.97 -16.93
C ASP A 50 26.74 10.58 -18.32
N GLU A 51 27.03 11.87 -18.48
CA GLU A 51 26.88 12.59 -19.76
C GLU A 51 27.73 12.00 -20.90
N PHE A 52 28.70 11.14 -20.58
CA PHE A 52 29.57 10.43 -21.53
C PHE A 52 29.16 8.96 -21.72
N GLY A 53 28.02 8.53 -21.18
CA GLY A 53 27.49 7.18 -21.31
C GLY A 53 28.22 6.12 -20.47
N ARG A 54 29.03 6.53 -19.49
CA ARG A 54 29.72 5.62 -18.56
C ARG A 54 28.82 5.31 -17.39
N LYS A 55 28.83 4.07 -16.94
CA LYS A 55 27.95 3.60 -15.87
C LYS A 55 28.31 4.28 -14.53
N ILE A 56 27.40 5.09 -13.98
CA ILE A 56 27.54 5.69 -12.65
C ILE A 56 27.53 4.54 -11.62
N PRO A 57 28.55 4.42 -10.76
CA PRO A 57 28.58 3.40 -9.73
C PRO A 57 27.39 3.60 -8.78
N LYS A 58 26.56 2.56 -8.65
CA LYS A 58 25.37 2.62 -7.79
C LYS A 58 25.82 2.79 -6.34
N PRO A 59 25.15 3.65 -5.54
CA PRO A 59 25.40 3.68 -4.11
C PRO A 59 25.08 2.29 -3.55
N THR A 60 26.11 1.59 -3.09
CA THR A 60 25.99 0.27 -2.51
C THR A 60 25.71 0.47 -1.04
N PHE A 61 24.45 0.31 -0.64
CA PHE A 61 24.10 0.29 0.79
C PHE A 61 24.83 -0.89 1.43
N LEU A 62 25.62 -0.62 2.46
CA LEU A 62 26.27 -1.66 3.26
C LEU A 62 25.18 -2.54 3.87
N ARG A 63 25.13 -3.80 3.43
CA ARG A 63 24.48 -4.87 4.18
C ARG A 63 25.47 -5.34 5.25
N PRO A 64 25.03 -5.70 6.46
CA PRO A 64 25.92 -6.24 7.49
C PRO A 64 26.78 -7.41 6.98
N GLU A 65 26.25 -8.22 6.06
CA GLU A 65 26.95 -9.30 5.32
C GLU A 65 28.20 -8.85 4.53
N ASN A 66 28.28 -7.56 4.17
CA ASN A 66 29.39 -6.99 3.38
C ASN A 66 30.49 -6.36 4.26
N ILE A 67 30.24 -6.19 5.57
CA ILE A 67 31.21 -5.62 6.53
C ILE A 67 32.20 -6.71 6.99
N GLU A 68 31.77 -7.97 7.01
CA GLU A 68 32.57 -9.12 7.44
C GLU A 68 33.72 -9.49 6.47
N LYS A 69 33.73 -8.94 5.24
CA LYS A 69 34.74 -9.27 4.22
C LYS A 69 35.97 -8.36 4.20
N GLY A 70 36.12 -7.44 5.17
CA GLY A 70 37.40 -6.76 5.41
C GLY A 70 37.93 -5.90 4.26
N GLU A 71 37.07 -5.34 3.41
CA GLU A 71 37.51 -4.31 2.47
C GLU A 71 37.57 -2.95 3.19
N ASN A 72 38.77 -2.34 3.18
CA ASN A 72 39.02 -1.01 3.73
C ASN A 72 38.26 0.05 2.93
N TYR A 73 37.03 0.36 3.35
CA TYR A 73 36.31 1.54 2.90
C TYR A 73 36.52 2.68 3.88
N ASP A 74 37.08 3.76 3.37
CA ASP A 74 37.30 5.01 4.09
C ASP A 74 35.94 5.64 4.45
N VAL A 75 35.63 5.65 5.74
CA VAL A 75 34.31 5.99 6.32
C VAL A 75 33.88 7.41 5.92
N GLU A 76 34.82 8.29 5.58
CA GLU A 76 34.55 9.65 5.14
C GLU A 76 33.95 9.76 3.72
N ARG A 77 34.12 8.76 2.85
CA ARG A 77 33.50 8.78 1.50
C ARG A 77 32.07 8.24 1.47
N VAL A 78 31.62 7.58 2.54
CA VAL A 78 30.34 6.85 2.61
C VAL A 78 29.24 7.67 3.32
N LEU A 79 29.58 8.75 4.01
CA LEU A 79 28.67 9.47 4.91
C LEU A 79 27.88 10.63 4.29
N TYR A 80 27.96 10.85 2.97
CA TYR A 80 27.19 11.92 2.33
C TYR A 80 25.90 11.38 1.70
N THR A 81 24.74 11.86 2.17
CA THR A 81 23.46 11.63 1.45
C THR A 81 22.98 12.87 0.75
N THR A 82 22.37 12.67 -0.41
CA THR A 82 21.48 13.63 -1.05
C THR A 82 20.05 13.51 -0.49
N LEU A 83 19.88 13.21 0.81
CA LEU A 83 18.58 13.12 1.47
C LEU A 83 18.17 14.53 1.91
N GLY A 84 17.09 15.05 1.32
CA GLY A 84 16.52 16.37 1.66
C GLY A 84 17.06 17.57 0.88
N GLN A 85 17.90 17.37 -0.15
CA GLN A 85 18.53 18.47 -0.87
C GLN A 85 17.72 18.95 -2.07
N GLN A 86 17.61 20.27 -2.23
CA GLN A 86 17.37 20.87 -3.53
C GLN A 86 18.70 21.05 -4.27
N LYS A 87 18.64 21.23 -5.59
CA LYS A 87 19.83 21.32 -6.46
C LYS A 87 20.65 22.55 -6.04
N GLY A 88 21.76 22.35 -5.31
CA GLY A 88 22.67 23.43 -4.86
C GLY A 88 23.14 23.36 -3.41
N ASP A 89 22.52 22.54 -2.55
CA ASP A 89 22.88 22.49 -1.12
C ASP A 89 24.09 21.58 -0.81
N ALA A 90 24.90 21.95 0.19
CA ALA A 90 26.05 21.17 0.65
C ALA A 90 25.60 19.87 1.37
N PRO A 91 26.30 18.73 1.17
CA PRO A 91 25.89 17.43 1.69
C PRO A 91 26.04 17.33 3.22
N ARG A 92 24.92 16.98 3.89
CA ARG A 92 24.90 16.72 5.34
C ARG A 92 25.35 15.28 5.64
N LYS A 93 26.14 15.10 6.70
CA LYS A 93 26.60 13.79 7.17
C LYS A 93 25.43 13.01 7.79
N ILE A 94 25.25 11.75 7.41
CA ILE A 94 24.24 10.86 8.03
C ILE A 94 24.70 10.53 9.46
N THR A 95 23.80 10.57 10.43
CA THR A 95 24.08 10.06 11.78
C THR A 95 23.83 8.56 11.85
N ARG A 96 24.56 7.84 12.71
CA ARG A 96 24.45 6.39 12.84
C ARG A 96 23.04 5.97 13.26
N GLU A 97 22.37 6.83 14.01
CA GLU A 97 21.02 6.68 14.52
C GLU A 97 19.97 6.70 13.40
N ASP A 98 20.15 7.57 12.39
CA ASP A 98 19.24 7.66 11.23
C ASP A 98 19.26 6.38 10.39
N ILE A 99 20.43 5.74 10.26
CA ILE A 99 20.60 4.49 9.50
C ILE A 99 20.01 3.29 10.25
N MET A 100 20.24 3.21 11.56
CA MET A 100 19.70 2.13 12.40
C MET A 100 18.17 2.23 12.51
N ALA A 101 17.63 3.43 12.73
CA ALA A 101 16.19 3.64 12.75
C ALA A 101 15.53 3.29 11.40
N PHE A 102 16.19 3.56 10.26
CA PHE A 102 15.65 3.24 8.94
C PHE A 102 15.68 1.73 8.64
N LYS A 103 16.77 1.05 9.02
CA LYS A 103 16.95 -0.40 8.80
C LYS A 103 16.02 -1.23 9.69
N ASP A 104 15.98 -0.93 10.98
CA ASP A 104 15.19 -1.70 11.95
C ASP A 104 13.69 -1.54 11.67
N ASN A 105 13.25 -0.36 11.24
CA ASN A 105 11.87 -0.15 10.81
C ASN A 105 11.54 -0.91 9.51
N ILE A 106 12.46 -1.05 8.57
CA ILE A 106 12.18 -1.74 7.30
C ILE A 106 12.20 -3.26 7.45
N ASP A 107 13.17 -3.81 8.17
CA ASP A 107 13.34 -5.26 8.32
C ASP A 107 12.25 -5.87 9.23
N LEU A 108 11.88 -5.18 10.31
CA LEU A 108 10.80 -5.59 11.22
C LEU A 108 9.41 -5.53 10.53
N LEU A 109 9.22 -4.60 9.59
CA LEU A 109 8.00 -4.51 8.78
C LEU A 109 8.01 -5.47 7.56
N ARG A 110 9.16 -6.00 7.12
CA ARG A 110 9.21 -6.85 5.92
C ARG A 110 8.70 -8.27 6.18
N GLU A 111 9.04 -8.86 7.32
CA GLU A 111 8.72 -10.27 7.64
C GLU A 111 7.29 -10.47 8.15
N GLN A 112 6.69 -9.43 8.76
CA GLN A 112 5.32 -9.50 9.32
C GLN A 112 4.21 -9.02 8.36
N TYR A 113 4.55 -8.47 7.18
CA TYR A 113 3.55 -7.87 6.29
C TYR A 113 2.96 -8.90 5.31
N SER A 114 1.74 -9.34 5.64
CA SER A 114 0.80 -9.85 4.65
C SER A 114 0.54 -8.80 3.55
N LYS A 115 0.93 -9.10 2.30
CA LYS A 115 0.82 -8.22 1.13
C LYS A 115 -0.59 -7.64 0.97
N GLY A 116 -0.67 -6.36 0.61
CA GLY A 116 -1.91 -5.60 0.44
C GLY A 116 -2.34 -4.82 1.69
N ILE A 117 -3.28 -3.90 1.51
CA ILE A 117 -3.78 -3.00 2.55
C ILE A 117 -5.31 -3.04 2.61
N THR A 118 -5.90 -2.87 3.79
CA THR A 118 -7.37 -2.83 3.92
C THR A 118 -7.92 -1.48 3.48
N ILE A 119 -9.16 -1.47 2.97
CA ILE A 119 -9.81 -0.22 2.53
C ILE A 119 -9.88 0.80 3.67
N GLN A 120 -10.18 0.35 4.88
CA GLN A 120 -10.25 1.24 6.04
C GLN A 120 -8.89 1.89 6.36
N ASN A 121 -7.79 1.13 6.23
CA ASN A 121 -6.45 1.66 6.47
C ASN A 121 -6.04 2.65 5.39
N ILE A 122 -6.47 2.45 4.14
CA ILE A 122 -6.24 3.44 3.07
C ILE A 122 -6.84 4.79 3.47
N VAL A 123 -8.08 4.80 3.93
CA VAL A 123 -8.76 6.04 4.34
C VAL A 123 -8.09 6.64 5.58
N ASN A 124 -7.81 5.84 6.60
CA ASN A 124 -7.30 6.33 7.87
C ASN A 124 -5.85 6.83 7.81
N LEU A 125 -5.02 6.24 6.95
CA LEU A 125 -3.60 6.59 6.81
C LEU A 125 -3.33 7.59 5.68
N SER A 126 -4.37 8.09 5.02
CA SER A 126 -4.23 9.14 4.00
C SER A 126 -4.29 10.52 4.63
N HIS A 127 -3.65 11.48 3.96
CA HIS A 127 -3.67 12.89 4.37
C HIS A 127 -5.08 13.46 4.36
N ALA A 128 -5.41 14.29 5.35
CA ALA A 128 -6.69 14.99 5.42
C ALA A 128 -6.94 15.80 4.14
N ASP A 129 -5.94 16.53 3.63
CA ASP A 129 -6.00 17.27 2.37
C ASP A 129 -6.35 16.39 1.15
N ASP A 130 -5.93 15.13 1.14
CA ASP A 130 -6.28 14.19 0.07
C ASP A 130 -7.73 13.70 0.20
N ILE A 131 -8.22 13.54 1.44
CA ILE A 131 -9.60 13.18 1.74
C ILE A 131 -10.54 14.32 1.38
N ASP A 132 -10.21 15.55 1.77
CA ASP A 132 -11.03 16.74 1.47
C ASP A 132 -11.10 16.97 -0.03
N ARG A 133 -9.98 16.91 -0.74
CA ARG A 133 -10.00 17.02 -2.21
C ARG A 133 -10.71 15.85 -2.89
N ALA A 134 -10.70 14.65 -2.33
CA ALA A 134 -11.51 13.55 -2.84
C ALA A 134 -13.00 13.82 -2.67
N ASN A 135 -13.39 14.37 -1.51
CA ASN A 135 -14.74 14.80 -1.22
C ASN A 135 -15.20 15.92 -2.17
N GLU A 136 -14.32 16.88 -2.44
CA GLU A 136 -14.66 18.10 -3.16
C GLU A 136 -14.54 18.05 -4.67
N GLN A 137 -13.62 17.26 -5.21
CA GLN A 137 -13.26 17.35 -6.62
C GLN A 137 -13.57 16.09 -7.41
N ILE A 138 -13.64 14.94 -6.73
CA ILE A 138 -13.84 13.64 -7.40
C ILE A 138 -15.23 13.14 -7.05
N HIS A 139 -16.09 13.08 -8.05
CA HIS A 139 -17.51 12.79 -7.89
C HIS A 139 -17.96 11.56 -8.65
N LEU A 140 -17.28 11.24 -9.75
CA LEU A 140 -17.65 10.15 -10.64
C LEU A 140 -16.63 9.02 -10.55
N VAL A 141 -17.14 7.79 -10.42
CA VAL A 141 -16.33 6.56 -10.49
C VAL A 141 -17.05 5.53 -11.33
N VAL A 142 -16.42 5.02 -12.37
CA VAL A 142 -17.03 4.02 -13.27
C VAL A 142 -16.09 2.83 -13.50
N PRO A 143 -16.50 1.58 -13.28
CA PRO A 143 -15.77 0.39 -13.72
C PRO A 143 -15.69 0.25 -15.24
N LEU A 144 -14.51 0.42 -15.83
CA LEU A 144 -14.31 0.21 -17.29
C LEU A 144 -14.20 -1.26 -17.68
N SER A 145 -13.44 -2.03 -16.89
CA SER A 145 -13.19 -3.43 -17.19
C SER A 145 -12.76 -4.20 -15.97
N ARG A 146 -12.92 -5.51 -16.02
CA ARG A 146 -12.43 -6.43 -14.99
C ARG A 146 -11.72 -7.61 -15.63
N LYS A 147 -10.68 -8.10 -14.97
CA LYS A 147 -10.03 -9.36 -15.27
C LYS A 147 -9.76 -10.05 -13.94
N ASP A 148 -10.42 -11.16 -13.67
CA ASP A 148 -10.27 -11.91 -12.43
C ASP A 148 -10.49 -11.03 -11.18
N SER A 149 -9.48 -10.93 -10.31
CA SER A 149 -9.43 -10.07 -9.11
C SER A 149 -9.13 -8.60 -9.39
N LEU A 150 -8.77 -8.24 -10.62
CA LEU A 150 -8.38 -6.90 -11.04
C LEU A 150 -9.57 -6.12 -11.60
N VAL A 151 -9.96 -5.04 -10.91
CA VAL A 151 -10.97 -4.09 -11.39
C VAL A 151 -10.27 -2.81 -11.83
N HIS A 152 -10.57 -2.38 -13.05
CA HIS A 152 -10.11 -1.12 -13.61
C HIS A 152 -11.25 -0.11 -13.58
N LEU A 153 -11.07 0.90 -12.75
CA LEU A 153 -11.99 2.01 -12.52
C LEU A 153 -11.48 3.27 -13.23
N LEU A 154 -12.42 4.11 -13.61
CA LEU A 154 -12.18 5.45 -14.11
C LEU A 154 -12.77 6.46 -13.13
N THR A 155 -12.04 7.54 -12.89
CA THR A 155 -12.48 8.65 -12.06
C THR A 155 -12.39 9.94 -12.85
N ASN A 156 -13.26 10.92 -12.56
CA ASN A 156 -13.06 12.26 -13.09
C ASN A 156 -11.79 12.89 -12.48
N ALA A 157 -11.16 13.78 -13.23
CA ALA A 157 -10.04 14.54 -12.71
C ALA A 157 -10.51 15.77 -11.92
N GLY A 158 -9.62 16.31 -11.08
CA GLY A 158 -9.87 17.57 -10.41
C GLY A 158 -9.67 18.78 -11.33
N PRO A 159 -10.13 19.97 -10.91
CA PRO A 159 -10.21 21.16 -11.76
C PRO A 159 -8.86 21.67 -12.29
N LYS A 160 -7.77 21.43 -11.56
CA LYS A 160 -6.40 21.82 -11.96
C LYS A 160 -5.63 20.72 -12.71
N SER A 161 -6.31 19.66 -13.14
CA SER A 161 -5.65 18.54 -13.81
C SER A 161 -5.49 18.82 -15.31
N LYS A 162 -4.38 18.36 -15.90
CA LYS A 162 -4.12 18.43 -17.34
C LYS A 162 -4.98 17.47 -18.16
N VAL A 163 -5.61 16.51 -17.48
CA VAL A 163 -6.41 15.44 -18.08
C VAL A 163 -7.82 15.48 -17.51
N THR A 164 -8.79 14.96 -18.26
CA THR A 164 -10.21 14.93 -17.87
C THR A 164 -10.52 13.80 -16.88
N ASN A 165 -9.73 12.73 -16.90
CA ASN A 165 -9.98 11.50 -16.16
C ASN A 165 -8.68 10.82 -15.70
N HIS A 166 -8.79 10.02 -14.64
CA HIS A 166 -7.71 9.18 -14.11
C HIS A 166 -8.15 7.74 -14.01
N HIS A 167 -7.19 6.84 -14.23
CA HIS A 167 -7.35 5.40 -14.21
C HIS A 167 -6.87 4.86 -12.86
N VAL A 168 -7.74 4.11 -12.20
CA VAL A 168 -7.45 3.47 -10.92
C VAL A 168 -7.63 1.96 -11.08
N GLU A 169 -6.58 1.20 -10.83
CA GLU A 169 -6.64 -0.26 -10.84
C GLU A 169 -6.60 -0.77 -9.41
N ILE A 170 -7.50 -1.70 -9.09
CA ILE A 170 -7.61 -2.30 -7.75
C ILE A 170 -7.66 -3.82 -7.90
N GLU A 171 -6.71 -4.51 -7.27
CA GLU A 171 -6.66 -5.96 -7.17
C GLU A 171 -7.13 -6.39 -5.80
N PHE A 172 -8.13 -7.25 -5.79
CA PHE A 172 -8.67 -7.81 -4.57
C PHE A 172 -8.05 -9.18 -4.29
N SER A 173 -7.22 -9.26 -3.25
CA SER A 173 -6.44 -10.49 -2.96
C SER A 173 -7.31 -11.71 -2.67
N SER A 174 -8.49 -11.51 -2.09
CA SER A 174 -9.36 -12.60 -1.63
C SER A 174 -10.54 -12.87 -2.59
N PHE A 175 -10.51 -12.35 -3.82
CA PHE A 175 -11.67 -12.41 -4.72
C PHE A 175 -11.85 -13.82 -5.32
N SER A 176 -10.76 -14.47 -5.69
CA SER A 176 -10.77 -15.86 -6.18
C SER A 176 -11.42 -16.80 -5.16
N SER A 177 -11.04 -16.69 -3.88
CA SER A 177 -11.67 -17.47 -2.80
C SER A 177 -13.17 -17.22 -2.65
N LEU A 178 -13.64 -16.00 -2.97
CA LEU A 178 -15.07 -15.67 -2.91
C LEU A 178 -15.83 -16.35 -4.06
N VAL A 179 -15.28 -16.31 -5.27
CA VAL A 179 -15.89 -16.94 -6.44
C VAL A 179 -15.99 -18.45 -6.26
N SER A 180 -14.91 -19.10 -5.82
CA SER A 180 -14.83 -20.55 -5.60
C SER A 180 -15.62 -21.05 -4.39
N SER A 181 -16.04 -20.17 -3.47
CA SER A 181 -16.82 -20.60 -2.30
C SER A 181 -18.19 -21.14 -2.70
N THR A 182 -18.53 -22.35 -2.26
CA THR A 182 -19.80 -23.02 -2.57
C THR A 182 -21.01 -22.43 -1.83
N SER A 183 -20.80 -21.51 -0.90
CA SER A 183 -21.91 -20.91 -0.16
C SER A 183 -22.77 -20.01 -1.06
N GLN A 184 -24.08 -20.29 -1.11
CA GLN A 184 -25.09 -19.40 -1.72
C GLN A 184 -25.01 -17.97 -1.12
N ASN A 185 -24.56 -17.88 0.14
CA ASN A 185 -24.39 -16.64 0.89
C ASN A 185 -23.14 -15.83 0.52
N ALA A 186 -22.23 -16.34 -0.31
CA ALA A 186 -21.01 -15.62 -0.69
C ALA A 186 -21.31 -14.25 -1.33
N VAL A 187 -22.35 -14.18 -2.17
CA VAL A 187 -22.84 -12.93 -2.78
C VAL A 187 -23.28 -11.95 -1.70
N ASN A 188 -23.95 -12.42 -0.64
CA ASN A 188 -24.37 -11.59 0.49
C ASN A 188 -23.20 -11.23 1.42
N GLN A 189 -22.09 -11.96 1.36
CA GLN A 189 -20.89 -11.74 2.15
C GLN A 189 -19.87 -10.78 1.52
N VAL A 190 -20.10 -10.29 0.30
CA VAL A 190 -19.22 -9.30 -0.39
C VAL A 190 -18.87 -8.12 0.53
N LYS A 191 -19.84 -7.59 1.29
CA LYS A 191 -19.61 -6.47 2.22
C LYS A 191 -18.64 -6.83 3.35
N ARG A 192 -18.80 -8.00 3.97
CA ARG A 192 -17.92 -8.48 5.05
C ARG A 192 -16.52 -8.76 4.50
N TRP A 193 -16.47 -9.37 3.33
CA TRP A 193 -15.23 -9.66 2.62
C TRP A 193 -14.47 -8.38 2.25
N LEU A 194 -15.12 -7.34 1.72
CA LEU A 194 -14.50 -6.05 1.45
C LEU A 194 -13.96 -5.37 2.73
N SER A 195 -14.64 -5.59 3.86
CA SER A 195 -14.26 -4.97 5.13
C SER A 195 -13.00 -5.60 5.75
N GLY A 196 -12.78 -6.90 5.53
CA GLY A 196 -11.59 -7.62 6.01
C GLY A 196 -10.53 -7.89 4.94
N GLY A 197 -10.88 -7.71 3.68
CA GLY A 197 -10.06 -8.04 2.52
C GLY A 197 -8.92 -7.04 2.32
N LYS A 198 -7.76 -7.59 1.95
CA LYS A 198 -6.62 -6.80 1.49
C LYS A 198 -6.74 -6.51 0.00
N ILE A 199 -6.41 -5.29 -0.37
CA ILE A 199 -6.34 -4.86 -1.75
C ILE A 199 -4.95 -4.34 -2.09
N LYS A 200 -4.61 -4.41 -3.36
CA LYS A 200 -3.53 -3.63 -3.96
C LYS A 200 -4.12 -2.64 -4.93
N PHE A 201 -3.47 -1.51 -5.14
CA PHE A 201 -3.96 -0.52 -6.07
C PHE A 201 -2.84 0.23 -6.78
N GLU A 202 -3.21 0.86 -7.88
CA GLU A 202 -2.37 1.74 -8.68
C GLU A 202 -3.25 2.88 -9.23
N CYS A 203 -2.71 4.09 -9.31
CA CYS A 203 -3.37 5.21 -9.98
C CYS A 203 -2.38 5.93 -10.90
N ASP A 204 -2.83 6.30 -12.10
CA ASP A 204 -2.00 6.97 -13.10
C ASP A 204 -1.72 8.46 -12.79
N CYS A 205 -2.36 9.04 -11.77
CA CYS A 205 -2.15 10.44 -11.44
C CYS A 205 -0.74 10.73 -10.90
N GLU A 206 -0.23 11.94 -11.17
CA GLU A 206 1.09 12.40 -10.74
C GLU A 206 1.27 12.32 -9.20
N ARG A 207 0.21 12.63 -8.44
CA ARG A 207 0.27 12.56 -6.97
C ARG A 207 0.50 11.14 -6.48
N HIS A 208 -0.14 10.13 -7.07
CA HIS A 208 0.15 8.75 -6.71
C HIS A 208 1.57 8.35 -7.15
N THR A 209 1.90 8.63 -8.41
CA THR A 209 3.19 8.28 -9.01
C THR A 209 4.39 8.82 -8.22
N TYR A 210 4.36 10.09 -7.82
CA TYR A 210 5.52 10.76 -7.22
C TYR A 210 5.48 10.85 -5.68
N TRP A 211 4.32 10.68 -5.04
CA TRP A 211 4.22 10.76 -3.56
C TRP A 211 4.05 9.39 -2.90
N TYR A 212 3.25 8.50 -3.52
CA TYR A 212 2.73 7.32 -2.83
C TYR A 212 3.18 5.99 -3.45
N ARG A 213 3.59 5.94 -4.72
CA ARG A 213 3.99 4.69 -5.38
C ARG A 213 5.19 4.01 -4.69
N TYR A 214 6.14 4.81 -4.20
CA TYR A 214 7.25 4.30 -3.39
C TYR A 214 6.77 3.65 -2.09
N MET A 215 5.87 4.32 -1.35
CA MET A 215 5.27 3.76 -0.14
C MET A 215 4.42 2.52 -0.42
N ALA A 216 3.70 2.50 -1.54
CA ALA A 216 2.93 1.35 -1.99
C ALA A 216 3.83 0.16 -2.35
N THR A 217 5.01 0.43 -2.89
CA THR A 217 6.02 -0.57 -3.20
C THR A 217 6.60 -1.18 -1.93
N ILE A 218 7.01 -0.35 -0.96
CA ILE A 218 7.56 -0.82 0.32
C ILE A 218 6.50 -1.53 1.15
N GLY A 219 5.29 -0.96 1.25
CA GLY A 219 4.17 -1.53 1.99
C GLY A 219 3.52 -2.75 1.33
N GLY A 220 4.00 -3.16 0.14
CA GLY A 220 3.51 -4.37 -0.54
C GLY A 220 2.06 -4.29 -1.02
N TYR A 221 1.53 -3.08 -1.23
CA TYR A 221 0.16 -2.82 -1.70
C TYR A 221 0.08 -2.11 -3.06
N GLY A 222 1.21 -1.84 -3.71
CA GLY A 222 1.26 -1.36 -5.10
C GLY A 222 0.92 -2.45 -6.11
N LEU A 223 0.09 -2.13 -7.11
CA LEU A 223 -0.40 -3.08 -8.12
C LEU A 223 0.28 -2.94 -9.49
N GLY A 224 1.05 -1.88 -9.72
CA GLY A 224 1.75 -1.65 -10.97
C GLY A 224 3.26 -1.66 -10.82
N ARG A 225 3.87 -0.61 -11.36
CA ARG A 225 5.31 -0.41 -11.39
C ARG A 225 5.83 -0.24 -9.97
N LYS A 226 6.82 -1.06 -9.60
CA LYS A 226 7.58 -0.86 -8.35
C LYS A 226 8.46 0.37 -8.48
N GLU A 227 8.29 1.29 -7.53
CA GLU A 227 9.08 2.51 -7.41
C GLU A 227 10.13 2.30 -6.33
N ASN A 228 11.40 2.37 -6.73
CA ASN A 228 12.54 2.24 -5.83
C ASN A 228 13.14 3.60 -5.48
N GLY A 229 12.76 4.67 -6.20
CA GLY A 229 13.19 6.03 -5.93
C GLY A 229 12.46 6.61 -4.73
N TYR A 230 13.20 6.93 -3.68
CA TYR A 230 12.66 7.59 -2.49
C TYR A 230 12.17 9.02 -2.85
N PRO A 231 10.92 9.40 -2.52
CA PRO A 231 10.28 10.64 -2.98
C PRO A 231 10.73 11.89 -2.18
N LYS A 232 12.02 12.21 -2.25
CA LYS A 232 12.71 13.27 -1.46
C LYS A 232 12.02 14.64 -1.48
N LEU A 233 11.62 15.10 -2.67
CA LEU A 233 11.08 16.45 -2.85
C LEU A 233 9.58 16.55 -2.59
N ARG A 234 8.85 15.45 -2.81
CA ARG A 234 7.39 15.44 -2.83
C ARG A 234 6.79 14.85 -1.55
N ASN A 235 7.42 13.83 -0.98
CA ASN A 235 7.00 13.20 0.27
C ASN A 235 8.21 12.77 1.12
N PRO A 236 8.98 13.74 1.66
CA PRO A 236 10.17 13.44 2.47
C PRO A 236 9.84 12.64 3.74
N LEU A 237 8.66 12.83 4.32
CA LEU A 237 8.29 12.16 5.58
C LEU A 237 7.66 10.78 5.38
N LEU A 238 7.53 10.30 4.12
CA LEU A 238 6.83 9.05 3.80
C LEU A 238 5.46 8.94 4.50
N SER A 239 4.68 10.00 4.44
CA SER A 239 3.35 10.07 5.05
C SER A 239 2.25 10.01 3.99
N GLY A 240 1.09 9.48 4.36
CA GLY A 240 -0.05 9.33 3.44
C GLY A 240 0.01 8.05 2.61
N VAL A 241 -1.15 7.45 2.31
CA VAL A 241 -1.23 6.19 1.57
C VAL A 241 -1.80 6.34 0.16
N ALA A 242 -2.80 7.19 -0.01
CA ALA A 242 -3.56 7.27 -1.25
C ALA A 242 -3.80 8.70 -1.72
N CYS A 243 -3.86 8.86 -3.04
CA CYS A 243 -4.33 10.09 -3.66
C CYS A 243 -5.86 10.17 -3.63
N LYS A 244 -6.39 11.35 -3.91
CA LYS A 244 -7.84 11.59 -3.99
C LYS A 244 -8.62 10.63 -4.91
N HIS A 245 -8.04 10.20 -6.03
CA HIS A 245 -8.70 9.28 -6.97
C HIS A 245 -8.87 7.89 -6.36
N VAL A 246 -7.82 7.37 -5.72
CA VAL A 246 -7.87 6.09 -5.02
C VAL A 246 -8.87 6.16 -3.88
N LEU A 247 -8.82 7.22 -3.05
CA LEU A 247 -9.76 7.41 -1.94
C LEU A 247 -11.22 7.39 -2.40
N ARG A 248 -11.54 8.07 -3.51
CA ARG A 248 -12.88 8.05 -4.07
C ARG A 248 -13.24 6.68 -4.65
N ALA A 249 -12.30 6.01 -5.32
CA ALA A 249 -12.51 4.68 -5.89
C ALA A 249 -12.80 3.62 -4.81
N VAL A 250 -12.01 3.58 -3.73
CA VAL A 250 -12.29 2.65 -2.61
C VAL A 250 -13.58 3.00 -1.87
N HIS A 251 -13.92 4.27 -1.75
CA HIS A 251 -15.20 4.68 -1.18
C HIS A 251 -16.38 4.19 -2.03
N TRP A 252 -16.29 4.33 -3.37
CA TRP A 252 -17.30 3.81 -4.28
C TRP A 252 -17.45 2.29 -4.18
N ILE A 253 -16.35 1.55 -4.05
CA ILE A 253 -16.39 0.09 -3.84
C ILE A 253 -17.19 -0.31 -2.59
N GLN A 254 -17.10 0.49 -1.52
CA GLN A 254 -17.84 0.26 -0.27
C GLN A 254 -19.30 0.71 -0.34
N SER A 255 -19.66 1.54 -1.33
CA SER A 255 -21.02 2.03 -1.53
C SER A 255 -21.98 0.92 -1.95
N PRO A 256 -23.31 1.10 -1.79
CA PRO A 256 -24.30 0.14 -2.27
C PRO A 256 -24.14 -0.21 -3.76
N SER A 257 -23.86 0.78 -4.61
CA SER A 257 -23.64 0.59 -6.05
C SER A 257 -22.40 -0.26 -6.34
N GLY A 258 -21.28 0.01 -5.65
CA GLY A 258 -20.05 -0.78 -5.80
C GLY A 258 -20.21 -2.22 -5.31
N ILE A 259 -20.93 -2.42 -4.20
CA ILE A 259 -21.27 -3.76 -3.69
C ILE A 259 -22.15 -4.50 -4.69
N GLU A 260 -23.17 -3.84 -5.27
CA GLU A 260 -24.05 -4.45 -6.26
C GLU A 260 -23.29 -4.84 -7.53
N TYR A 261 -22.39 -3.96 -8.01
CA TYR A 261 -21.47 -4.26 -9.10
C TYR A 261 -20.66 -5.52 -8.82
N LEU A 262 -20.00 -5.60 -7.67
CA LEU A 262 -19.20 -6.77 -7.29
C LEU A 262 -20.05 -8.04 -7.16
N LYS A 263 -21.27 -7.95 -6.62
CA LYS A 263 -22.21 -9.08 -6.57
C LYS A 263 -22.56 -9.60 -7.96
N LYS A 264 -22.88 -8.69 -8.91
CA LYS A 264 -23.16 -9.04 -10.30
C LYS A 264 -21.96 -9.71 -10.94
N GLU A 265 -20.77 -9.20 -10.70
CA GLU A 265 -19.52 -9.74 -11.24
C GLU A 265 -19.16 -11.12 -10.67
N VAL A 266 -19.33 -11.36 -9.36
CA VAL A 266 -19.17 -12.68 -8.76
C VAL A 266 -20.14 -13.69 -9.36
N LYS A 267 -21.42 -13.33 -9.54
CA LYS A 267 -22.41 -14.21 -10.19
C LYS A 267 -22.00 -14.56 -11.62
N LYS A 268 -21.51 -13.58 -12.39
CA LYS A 268 -21.03 -13.79 -13.78
C LYS A 268 -19.77 -14.66 -13.86
N ASP A 269 -18.93 -14.69 -12.82
CA ASP A 269 -17.74 -15.56 -12.77
C ASP A 269 -18.05 -16.98 -12.35
N ARG A 270 -19.13 -17.18 -11.59
CA ARG A 270 -19.62 -18.53 -11.27
C ARG A 270 -20.24 -19.23 -12.48
N SER A 271 -20.84 -18.47 -13.39
CA SER A 271 -21.58 -19.02 -14.55
C SER A 271 -20.78 -19.08 -15.85
N LYS A 272 -19.59 -18.48 -15.92
CA LYS A 272 -18.75 -18.44 -17.14
C LYS A 272 -17.30 -18.80 -16.80
N GLN A 273 -16.52 -19.19 -17.80
CA GLN A 273 -15.08 -19.41 -17.65
C GLN A 273 -14.37 -18.19 -17.01
N LEU A 274 -13.53 -18.49 -16.02
CA LEU A 274 -12.61 -17.58 -15.36
C LEU A 274 -11.53 -17.10 -16.36
N SER A 275 -10.85 -15.98 -16.11
CA SER A 275 -9.71 -15.45 -16.91
C SER A 275 -10.03 -14.66 -18.19
N VAL A 276 -11.29 -14.52 -18.59
CA VAL A 276 -11.65 -13.63 -19.72
C VAL A 276 -11.81 -12.19 -19.23
N ARG A 277 -11.13 -11.24 -19.89
CA ARG A 277 -11.30 -9.80 -19.60
C ARG A 277 -12.71 -9.35 -19.99
N LYS A 278 -13.50 -8.93 -19.01
CA LYS A 278 -14.86 -8.43 -19.18
C LYS A 278 -14.81 -6.91 -19.28
N LYS A 279 -15.10 -6.36 -20.45
CA LYS A 279 -15.20 -4.91 -20.68
C LYS A 279 -16.66 -4.50 -20.50
N GLN A 280 -16.90 -3.37 -19.83
CA GLN A 280 -18.22 -2.77 -19.86
C GLN A 280 -18.48 -2.16 -21.24
N THR A 281 -19.73 -2.26 -21.70
CA THR A 281 -20.17 -1.58 -22.92
C THR A 281 -20.36 -0.10 -22.67
N ASP A 282 -20.28 0.71 -23.73
CA ASP A 282 -20.42 2.17 -23.60
C ASP A 282 -21.80 2.55 -23.05
N LYS A 283 -22.85 1.80 -23.41
CA LYS A 283 -24.19 1.95 -22.83
C LYS A 283 -24.24 1.69 -21.31
N GLN A 284 -23.48 0.71 -20.82
CA GLN A 284 -23.40 0.42 -19.37
C GLN A 284 -22.69 1.55 -18.62
N ILE A 285 -21.61 2.07 -19.20
CA ILE A 285 -20.84 3.18 -18.63
C ILE A 285 -21.71 4.45 -18.56
N LEU A 286 -22.46 4.77 -19.62
CA LEU A 286 -23.39 5.91 -19.61
C LEU A 286 -24.49 5.75 -18.55
N ALA A 287 -25.09 4.56 -18.45
CA ALA A 287 -26.11 4.30 -17.45
C ALA A 287 -25.57 4.47 -16.01
N GLU A 288 -24.35 4.01 -15.72
CA GLU A 288 -23.72 4.20 -14.42
C GLU A 288 -23.40 5.67 -14.11
N LEU A 289 -23.07 6.46 -15.14
CA LEU A 289 -22.84 7.90 -15.02
C LEU A 289 -24.12 8.66 -14.72
N ASP A 290 -25.18 8.39 -15.47
CA ASP A 290 -26.49 9.01 -15.29
C ASP A 290 -27.11 8.64 -13.92
N GLN A 291 -26.91 7.39 -13.48
CA GLN A 291 -27.33 6.93 -12.15
C GLN A 291 -26.59 7.68 -11.02
N GLN A 292 -25.31 8.02 -11.22
CA GLN A 292 -24.57 8.78 -10.23
C GLN A 292 -25.11 10.21 -10.13
N ILE A 293 -25.39 10.90 -11.24
CA ILE A 293 -25.96 12.26 -11.18
C ILE A 293 -27.35 12.28 -10.55
N SER A 294 -28.23 11.38 -10.95
CA SER A 294 -29.58 11.31 -10.39
C SER A 294 -29.56 11.03 -8.88
N GLY A 295 -28.60 10.23 -8.41
CA GLY A 295 -28.40 9.96 -6.98
C GLY A 295 -27.77 11.14 -6.20
N LEU A 296 -27.06 12.05 -6.88
CA LEU A 296 -26.33 13.16 -6.28
C LEU A 296 -27.21 14.34 -5.86
N ASN A 297 -28.40 14.47 -6.44
CA ASN A 297 -29.39 15.47 -6.03
C ASN A 297 -30.07 15.14 -4.68
N LYS A 298 -29.84 13.95 -4.12
CA LYS A 298 -30.26 13.60 -2.75
C LYS A 298 -29.13 13.98 -1.80
N GLU A 299 -29.40 14.90 -0.86
CA GLU A 299 -28.42 15.56 0.03
C GLU A 299 -27.50 14.64 0.87
N THR A 300 -27.70 13.33 0.86
CA THR A 300 -26.94 12.36 1.64
C THR A 300 -25.78 11.76 0.83
N LYS A 301 -24.81 12.60 0.43
CA LYS A 301 -23.47 12.07 0.15
C LYS A 301 -22.87 11.55 1.45
N GLY A 302 -22.55 10.26 1.49
CA GLY A 302 -21.58 9.75 2.46
C GLY A 302 -20.25 10.44 2.21
N ARG A 303 -19.87 11.41 3.06
CA ARG A 303 -18.53 11.99 2.99
C ARG A 303 -17.51 10.93 3.38
N ILE A 304 -16.37 10.92 2.71
CA ILE A 304 -15.24 10.11 3.18
C ILE A 304 -14.82 10.72 4.51
N GLN A 305 -15.09 10.00 5.59
CA GLN A 305 -14.68 10.39 6.94
C GLN A 305 -13.71 9.33 7.47
N PRO A 306 -12.49 9.73 7.88
CA PRO A 306 -11.61 8.83 8.58
C PRO A 306 -12.22 8.50 9.94
N ASN A 307 -12.21 7.22 10.32
CA ASN A 307 -12.62 6.83 11.66
C ASN A 307 -11.38 6.78 12.55
N ILE A 308 -10.89 7.96 12.93
CA ILE A 308 -9.62 8.14 13.65
C ILE A 308 -9.67 7.40 14.99
N GLN A 309 -10.77 7.54 15.76
CA GLN A 309 -10.92 6.87 17.05
C GLN A 309 -10.86 5.33 16.93
N LYS A 310 -11.48 4.75 15.90
CA LYS A 310 -11.40 3.31 15.66
C LYS A 310 -10.00 2.90 15.17
N ALA A 311 -9.35 3.73 14.37
CA ALA A 311 -7.99 3.50 13.90
C ALA A 311 -7.00 3.46 15.08
N GLU A 312 -7.13 4.43 15.99
CA GLU A 312 -6.31 4.57 17.18
C GLU A 312 -6.54 3.40 18.15
N LYS A 313 -7.79 3.04 18.43
CA LYS A 313 -8.12 1.86 19.24
C LYS A 313 -7.54 0.57 18.66
N GLU A 314 -7.60 0.39 17.34
CA GLU A 314 -7.04 -0.78 16.66
C GLU A 314 -5.49 -0.75 16.67
N MET A 315 -4.88 0.43 16.52
CA MET A 315 -3.43 0.61 16.63
C MET A 315 -2.95 0.26 18.05
N ILE A 316 -3.60 0.81 19.08
CA ILE A 316 -3.30 0.51 20.49
C ILE A 316 -3.47 -0.99 20.76
N ARG A 317 -4.55 -1.60 20.26
CA ARG A 317 -4.79 -3.05 20.40
C ARG A 317 -3.67 -3.88 19.76
N ARG A 318 -3.20 -3.49 18.57
CA ARG A 318 -2.09 -4.19 17.88
C ARG A 318 -0.77 -3.98 18.60
N ALA A 319 -0.48 -2.75 19.03
CA ALA A 319 0.71 -2.43 19.81
C ALA A 319 0.74 -3.23 21.12
N ALA A 320 -0.40 -3.32 21.84
CA ALA A 320 -0.53 -4.13 23.04
C ALA A 320 -0.31 -5.63 22.77
N LYS A 321 -0.82 -6.13 21.63
CA LYS A 321 -0.60 -7.54 21.22
C LYS A 321 0.88 -7.82 20.94
N VAL A 322 1.53 -6.97 20.14
CA VAL A 322 2.97 -7.09 19.82
C VAL A 322 3.81 -6.96 21.08
N ALA A 323 3.51 -6.00 21.96
CA ALA A 323 4.19 -5.86 23.24
C ALA A 323 4.05 -7.12 24.09
N LYS A 324 2.84 -7.70 24.19
CA LYS A 324 2.60 -8.96 24.91
C LYS A 324 3.40 -10.12 24.32
N GLU A 325 3.44 -10.25 23.00
CA GLU A 325 4.23 -11.27 22.31
C GLU A 325 5.74 -11.08 22.56
N HIS A 326 6.21 -9.83 22.53
CA HIS A 326 7.60 -9.47 22.81
C HIS A 326 7.98 -9.77 24.26
N PHE A 327 7.17 -9.37 25.23
CA PHE A 327 7.40 -9.69 26.65
C PHE A 327 7.33 -11.21 26.92
N ALA A 328 6.44 -11.94 26.24
CA ALA A 328 6.39 -13.39 26.33
C ALA A 328 7.65 -14.05 25.74
N ALA A 329 8.16 -13.53 24.61
CA ALA A 329 9.41 -14.00 24.02
C ALA A 329 10.62 -13.72 24.92
N GLN A 330 10.70 -12.51 25.47
CA GLN A 330 11.73 -12.14 26.45
C GLN A 330 11.67 -13.00 27.71
N GLY A 331 10.47 -13.28 28.23
CA GLY A 331 10.29 -14.17 29.39
C GLY A 331 10.76 -15.60 29.11
N LYS A 332 10.51 -16.12 27.90
CA LYS A 332 11.03 -17.44 27.48
C LYS A 332 12.55 -17.45 27.35
N GLN A 333 13.14 -16.40 26.76
CA GLN A 333 14.59 -16.26 26.65
C GLN A 333 15.25 -16.12 28.03
N ALA A 334 14.70 -15.29 28.92
CA ALA A 334 15.20 -15.13 30.28
C ALA A 334 15.16 -16.45 31.05
N LYS A 335 14.05 -17.21 30.93
CA LYS A 335 13.93 -18.54 31.54
C LYS A 335 14.95 -19.53 30.97
N GLN A 336 15.18 -19.53 29.65
CA GLN A 336 16.20 -20.38 29.01
C GLN A 336 17.62 -20.04 29.48
N VAL A 337 17.95 -18.75 29.62
CA VAL A 337 19.24 -18.31 30.14
C VAL A 337 19.42 -18.74 31.59
N GLN A 338 18.38 -18.60 32.41
CA GLN A 338 18.42 -19.00 33.81
C GLN A 338 18.51 -20.52 33.98
N ASP A 339 17.76 -21.28 33.19
CA ASP A 339 17.84 -22.74 33.16
C ASP A 339 19.24 -23.21 32.70
N ALA A 340 19.88 -22.50 31.76
CA ALA A 340 21.26 -22.80 31.34
C ALA A 340 22.29 -22.49 32.44
N GLN A 341 22.12 -21.37 33.16
CA GLN A 341 22.96 -21.01 34.30
C GLN A 341 22.81 -22.03 35.43
N ASP A 342 21.58 -22.42 35.79
CA ASP A 342 21.33 -23.40 36.84
C ASP A 342 21.93 -24.77 36.46
N ARG A 343 21.80 -25.21 35.19
CA ARG A 343 22.46 -26.43 34.69
C ARG A 343 23.99 -26.35 34.83
N SER A 344 24.61 -25.23 34.47
CA SER A 344 26.06 -25.05 34.60
C SER A 344 26.51 -25.12 36.06
N LYS A 345 25.78 -24.47 36.96
CA LYS A 345 26.04 -24.45 38.39
C LYS A 345 25.90 -25.82 39.04
N TYR A 346 24.85 -26.58 38.69
CA TYR A 346 24.66 -27.94 39.21
C TYR A 346 25.76 -28.89 38.71
N THR A 347 26.23 -28.69 37.48
CA THR A 347 27.35 -29.47 36.92
C THR A 347 28.66 -29.16 37.66
N GLU A 348 28.89 -27.88 37.98
CA GLU A 348 30.06 -27.44 38.75
C GLU A 348 30.06 -28.01 40.18
N TRP A 349 28.91 -27.98 40.87
CA TRP A 349 28.74 -28.56 42.21
C TRP A 349 28.97 -30.08 42.27
N ARG A 350 28.60 -30.79 41.20
CA ARG A 350 28.89 -32.22 41.05
C ARG A 350 30.40 -32.44 40.91
N ASN A 351 31.07 -31.66 40.06
CA ASN A 351 32.51 -31.80 39.79
C ASN A 351 33.37 -31.43 41.01
N SER A 352 32.91 -30.49 41.84
CA SER A 352 33.61 -30.09 43.07
C SER A 352 33.29 -31.00 44.27
N GLY A 353 32.46 -32.04 44.10
CA GLY A 353 32.09 -32.97 45.16
C GLY A 353 31.16 -32.39 46.24
N ILE A 354 30.53 -31.23 46.00
CA ILE A 354 29.60 -30.58 46.94
C ILE A 354 28.27 -31.35 46.99
N VAL A 355 27.90 -32.02 45.89
CA VAL A 355 26.60 -32.69 45.74
C VAL A 355 26.83 -34.12 45.24
N THR A 356 26.09 -35.09 45.81
CA THR A 356 26.14 -36.50 45.40
C THR A 356 25.41 -36.74 44.07
N ASP A 357 25.75 -37.83 43.38
CA ASP A 357 25.16 -38.16 42.07
C ASP A 357 23.63 -38.31 42.11
N GLU A 358 23.09 -38.83 43.21
CA GLU A 358 21.64 -38.96 43.42
C GLU A 358 20.95 -37.59 43.51
N VAL A 359 21.54 -36.66 44.26
CA VAL A 359 21.00 -35.30 44.43
C VAL A 359 21.13 -34.49 43.13
N TYR A 360 22.20 -34.70 42.36
CA TYR A 360 22.35 -34.08 41.03
C TYR A 360 21.26 -34.55 40.05
N GLN A 361 20.96 -35.85 40.02
CA GLN A 361 19.88 -36.39 39.16
C GLN A 361 18.52 -35.80 39.51
N GLU A 362 18.24 -35.58 40.79
CA GLU A 362 16.99 -34.96 41.25
C GLU A 362 16.92 -33.48 40.85
N LEU A 363 18.01 -32.72 40.99
CA LEU A 363 18.07 -31.31 40.54
C LEU A 363 17.89 -31.17 39.02
N MET A 364 18.43 -32.10 38.24
CA MET A 364 18.31 -32.10 36.78
C MET A 364 16.92 -32.50 36.28
N ARG A 365 16.11 -33.14 37.13
CA ARG A 365 14.73 -33.56 36.81
C ARG A 365 13.80 -32.39 36.51
N ARG A 366 14.09 -31.21 37.08
CA ARG A 366 13.37 -29.95 36.85
C ARG A 366 13.47 -29.41 35.42
N PHE A 367 14.44 -29.88 34.63
CA PHE A 367 14.65 -29.43 33.25
C PHE A 367 14.27 -30.47 32.18
N LYS A 368 13.67 -31.59 32.59
CA LYS A 368 12.97 -32.53 31.70
C LYS A 368 11.52 -32.08 31.56
#